data_AF-H4F4Q1-F1
#
_entry.id   AF-H4F4Q1-F1
#
_cell.length_a   1.000
_cell.length_b   1.000
_cell.length_c   1.000
_cell.angle_alpha   90.00
_cell.angle_beta   90.00
_cell.angle_gamma   90.00
#
_symmetry.space_group_name_H-M   'P 1'
#
loop_
_entity.id
_entity.type
_entity.pdbx_description
1 polymer ?
#
loop_
_entity_poly.entity_id
_entity_poly.type
_entity_poly.pdbx_seq_one_letter_code
_entity_poly.pdbx_strand_id
1 'polypeptide(L)'
;MTTATDKIDTMPITMTPVQIRGLKLALEGDLYPQEGNKWTHLNATITYAKTDRFKERARKIRFATTTTVVQLRDFGLLSEVGADEGEGQLRQEITMAGKIWLLKNK
;
A
#
# COMPACT_ATOMS: atom_id res chain seq x y z
N MET A 1 -12.99 -35.68 3.36
CA MET A 1 -12.31 -34.39 3.63
C MET A 1 -11.68 -33.93 2.34
N THR A 2 -12.41 -33.09 1.59
CA THR A 2 -11.96 -32.61 0.27
C THR A 2 -11.29 -31.26 0.50
N THR A 3 -9.97 -31.24 0.54
CA THR A 3 -9.21 -29.98 0.41
C THR A 3 -9.35 -29.54 -1.04
N ALA A 4 -10.33 -28.67 -1.30
CA ALA A 4 -10.35 -27.89 -2.52
C ALA A 4 -9.08 -27.04 -2.52
N THR A 5 -8.13 -27.42 -3.37
CA THR A 5 -7.10 -26.52 -3.86
C THR A 5 -7.83 -25.37 -4.50
N ASP A 6 -8.00 -24.28 -3.75
CA ASP A 6 -8.57 -23.05 -4.28
C ASP A 6 -7.69 -22.63 -5.44
N LYS A 7 -8.27 -22.79 -6.63
CA LYS A 7 -7.75 -22.24 -7.87
C LYS A 7 -7.58 -20.76 -7.60
N ILE A 8 -6.34 -20.30 -7.65
CA ILE A 8 -6.05 -18.89 -7.90
C ILE A 8 -6.48 -18.67 -9.37
N ASP A 9 -7.79 -18.66 -9.62
CA ASP A 9 -8.38 -18.19 -10.86
C ASP A 9 -8.04 -16.71 -10.90
N THR A 10 -6.85 -16.45 -11.43
CA THR A 10 -6.26 -15.14 -11.54
C THR A 10 -6.99 -14.46 -12.70
N MET A 11 -8.23 -14.04 -12.48
CA MET A 11 -8.81 -13.00 -13.31
C MET A 11 -7.80 -11.84 -13.31
N PRO A 12 -7.45 -11.26 -14.47
CA PRO A 12 -6.54 -10.13 -14.49
C PRO A 12 -7.19 -8.99 -13.72
N ILE A 13 -6.76 -8.81 -12.46
CA ILE A 13 -7.24 -7.74 -11.59
C ILE A 13 -6.91 -6.43 -12.30
N THR A 14 -7.95 -5.76 -12.80
CA THR A 14 -7.82 -4.48 -13.49
C THR A 14 -7.90 -3.38 -12.46
N MET A 15 -6.78 -2.72 -12.21
CA MET A 15 -6.67 -1.68 -11.18
C MET A 15 -6.76 -0.28 -11.79
N THR A 16 -7.44 0.62 -11.09
CA THR A 16 -7.44 2.04 -11.43
C THR A 16 -6.05 2.66 -11.18
N PRO A 17 -5.70 3.78 -11.83
CA PRO A 17 -4.43 4.46 -11.57
C PRO A 17 -4.22 4.84 -10.09
N VAL A 18 -5.30 5.12 -9.35
CA VAL A 18 -5.23 5.43 -7.91
C VAL A 18 -4.83 4.19 -7.10
N GLN A 19 -5.43 3.04 -7.40
CA GLN A 19 -5.09 1.77 -6.76
C GLN A 19 -3.66 1.35 -7.07
N ILE A 20 -3.20 1.51 -8.33
CA ILE A 20 -1.80 1.22 -8.70
C ILE A 20 -0.84 2.10 -7.91
N ARG A 21 -1.14 3.41 -7.76
CA ARG A 21 -0.32 4.31 -6.94
C ARG A 21 -0.32 3.90 -5.46
N GLY A 22 -1.45 3.47 -4.92
CA GLY A 22 -1.54 2.95 -3.55
C GLY A 22 -0.69 1.69 -3.36
N LEU A 23 -0.75 0.75 -4.30
CA LEU A 23 0.06 -0.46 -4.25
C LEU A 23 1.57 -0.18 -4.43
N LYS A 24 1.93 0.76 -5.31
CA LYS A 24 3.32 1.24 -5.44
C LYS A 24 3.82 1.92 -4.17
N LEU A 25 2.95 2.64 -3.44
CA LEU A 25 3.31 3.20 -2.14
C LEU A 25 3.60 2.09 -1.13
N ALA A 26 2.75 1.06 -1.04
CA ALA A 26 2.97 -0.08 -0.16
C ALA A 26 4.21 -0.92 -0.51
N LEU A 27 4.65 -0.91 -1.78
CA LEU A 27 5.92 -1.52 -2.19
C LEU A 27 7.14 -0.82 -1.56
N GLU A 28 7.04 0.46 -1.27
CA GLU A 28 8.13 1.26 -0.69
C GLU A 28 8.19 1.14 0.85
N GLY A 29 7.17 0.55 1.47
CA GLY A 29 7.11 0.26 2.91
C GLY A 29 5.68 0.14 3.43
N ASP A 30 5.55 -0.31 4.67
CA ASP A 30 4.25 -0.49 5.32
C ASP A 30 3.48 0.83 5.41
N LEU A 31 2.16 0.73 5.30
CA LEU A 31 1.24 1.84 5.41
C LEU A 31 0.60 1.87 6.79
N TYR A 32 0.60 3.06 7.38
CA TYR A 32 0.01 3.37 8.68
C TYR A 32 -1.11 4.39 8.49
N PRO A 33 -2.21 4.28 9.25
CA PRO A 33 -3.31 5.22 9.15
C PRO A 33 -2.90 6.59 9.69
N GLN A 34 -3.38 7.63 9.02
CA GLN A 34 -3.15 9.04 9.32
C GLN A 34 -4.51 9.76 9.39
N GLU A 35 -4.49 10.99 9.91
CA GLU A 35 -5.68 11.84 9.92
C GLU A 35 -6.28 12.03 8.52
N GLY A 36 -7.61 12.20 8.46
CA GLY A 36 -8.33 12.47 7.22
C GLY A 36 -8.45 11.27 6.28
N ASN A 37 -8.56 10.05 6.82
CA ASN A 37 -8.73 8.80 6.06
C ASN A 37 -7.58 8.46 5.11
N LYS A 38 -6.36 8.86 5.47
CA LYS A 38 -5.15 8.65 4.67
C LYS A 38 -4.26 7.57 5.25
N TRP A 39 -3.47 6.97 4.40
CA TRP A 39 -2.49 5.93 4.75
C TRP A 39 -1.15 6.28 4.11
N THR A 40 -0.08 6.27 4.89
CA THR A 40 1.29 6.56 4.45
C THR A 40 2.30 5.93 5.41
N HIS A 41 3.59 6.05 5.16
CA HIS A 41 4.62 5.51 6.05
C HIS A 41 4.66 6.25 7.40
N LEU A 42 5.02 5.55 8.49
CA LEU A 42 4.97 6.03 9.88
C LEU A 42 5.67 7.40 10.11
N ASN A 43 6.71 7.70 9.34
CA ASN A 43 7.49 8.94 9.43
C ASN A 43 7.57 9.67 8.09
N ALA A 44 6.48 9.66 7.31
CA ALA A 44 6.46 10.36 6.03
C ALA A 44 6.63 11.87 6.25
N THR A 45 7.83 12.38 5.96
CA THR A 45 8.16 13.81 6.07
C THR A 45 8.01 14.51 4.73
N ILE A 46 7.80 15.84 4.77
CA ILE A 46 7.94 16.66 3.56
C ILE A 46 9.39 16.53 3.09
N THR A 47 9.56 15.98 1.89
CA THR A 47 10.88 15.80 1.29
C THR A 47 11.09 16.81 0.17
N TYR A 48 12.33 17.18 -0.08
CA TYR A 48 12.72 18.04 -1.20
C TYR A 48 13.47 17.19 -2.22
N ALA A 49 13.48 17.62 -3.48
CA ALA A 49 14.33 16.94 -4.47
C ALA A 49 15.80 17.06 -4.02
N LYS A 50 16.61 16.01 -4.24
CA LYS A 50 18.04 16.04 -3.89
C LYS A 50 18.79 17.20 -4.57
N THR A 51 18.31 17.65 -5.72
CA THR A 51 18.84 18.79 -6.49
C THR A 51 18.35 20.16 -6.00
N ASP A 52 17.30 20.20 -5.16
CA ASP A 52 16.71 21.42 -4.64
C ASP A 52 17.39 21.82 -3.32
N ARG A 53 18.55 22.48 -3.46
CA ARG A 53 19.38 22.91 -2.32
C ARG A 53 18.68 23.93 -1.43
N PHE A 54 17.79 24.74 -1.99
CA PHE A 54 17.08 25.79 -1.28
C PHE A 54 15.76 25.32 -0.67
N LYS A 55 15.37 24.07 -0.93
CA LYS A 55 14.10 23.49 -0.43
C LYS A 55 12.89 24.33 -0.83
N GLU A 56 12.93 24.90 -2.03
CA GLU A 56 11.86 25.78 -2.53
C GLU A 56 10.62 24.97 -2.95
N ARG A 57 10.80 23.72 -3.39
CA ARG A 57 9.73 22.87 -3.91
C ARG A 57 9.57 21.63 -3.07
N ALA A 58 8.77 21.76 -2.01
CA ALA A 58 8.31 20.64 -1.20
C ALA A 58 7.64 19.57 -2.07
N ARG A 59 8.10 18.32 -1.96
CA ARG A 59 7.40 17.16 -2.53
C ARG A 59 6.28 16.78 -1.57
N LYS A 60 5.07 16.68 -2.12
CA LYS A 60 3.92 16.21 -1.36
C LYS A 60 4.17 14.78 -0.91
N ILE A 61 3.90 14.53 0.37
CA ILE A 61 3.81 13.18 0.92
C ILE A 61 2.77 12.42 0.11
N ARG A 62 3.16 11.26 -0.43
CA ARG A 62 2.23 10.35 -1.08
C ARG A 62 1.41 9.64 -0.01
N PHE A 63 0.15 9.41 -0.32
CA PHE A 63 -0.77 8.69 0.55
C PHE A 63 -1.74 7.87 -0.30
N ALA A 64 -2.26 6.80 0.29
CA ALA A 64 -3.46 6.11 -0.18
C ALA A 64 -4.66 6.55 0.66
N THR A 65 -5.87 6.48 0.10
CA THR A 65 -7.08 6.66 0.91
C THR A 65 -7.46 5.34 1.57
N THR A 66 -8.22 5.40 2.66
CA THR A 66 -8.76 4.21 3.32
C THR A 66 -9.55 3.34 2.33
N THR A 67 -10.36 3.93 1.46
CA THR A 67 -11.07 3.21 0.40
C THR A 67 -10.12 2.45 -0.53
N THR A 68 -9.01 3.08 -0.93
CA THR A 68 -8.00 2.43 -1.77
C THR A 68 -7.33 1.27 -1.04
N VAL A 69 -6.97 1.45 0.24
CA VAL A 69 -6.34 0.39 1.05
C VAL A 69 -7.28 -0.81 1.22
N VAL A 70 -8.55 -0.56 1.52
CA VAL A 70 -9.57 -1.62 1.63
C VAL A 70 -9.70 -2.39 0.33
N GLN A 71 -9.85 -1.71 -0.81
CA GLN A 71 -9.94 -2.37 -2.11
C GLN A 71 -8.71 -3.23 -2.43
N LEU A 72 -7.51 -2.73 -2.14
CA LEU A 72 -6.27 -3.49 -2.37
C LEU A 72 -6.18 -4.72 -1.46
N ARG A 73 -6.69 -4.62 -0.23
CA ARG A 73 -6.78 -5.75 0.70
C ARG A 73 -7.82 -6.77 0.22
N ASP A 74 -8.97 -6.32 -0.27
CA ASP A 74 -10.02 -7.19 -0.83
C ASP A 74 -9.52 -7.95 -2.07
N PHE A 75 -8.59 -7.36 -2.83
CA PHE A 75 -7.86 -8.03 -3.91
C PHE A 75 -6.77 -9.00 -3.44
N GLY A 76 -6.52 -9.11 -2.13
CA GLY A 76 -5.43 -9.91 -1.57
C GLY A 76 -4.03 -9.34 -1.83
N LEU A 77 -3.93 -8.07 -2.24
CA LEU A 77 -2.66 -7.41 -2.58
C LEU A 77 -2.03 -6.69 -1.39
N LEU A 78 -2.82 -6.40 -0.35
CA LEU A 78 -2.37 -5.94 0.97
C LEU A 78 -2.85 -6.90 2.06
N SER A 79 -2.12 -6.95 3.17
CA SER A 79 -2.49 -7.66 4.39
C SER A 79 -2.33 -6.77 5.62
N GLU A 80 -3.24 -6.91 6.57
CA GLU A 80 -3.18 -6.22 7.85
C GLU A 80 -2.22 -6.95 8.80
N VAL A 81 -1.35 -6.19 9.48
CA VAL A 81 -0.34 -6.71 10.39
C VAL A 81 -0.36 -5.92 11.69
N GLY A 82 -0.29 -6.62 12.84
CA GLY A 82 -0.06 -5.99 14.15
C GLY A 82 -1.30 -5.64 14.96
N ALA A 83 -2.21 -6.60 15.17
CA ALA A 83 -3.27 -6.49 16.18
C ALA A 83 -2.91 -7.12 17.55
N ASP A 84 -1.77 -7.82 17.66
CA ASP A 84 -1.39 -8.51 18.89
C ASP A 84 -0.34 -7.74 19.70
N GLU A 85 -0.75 -7.46 20.94
CA GLU A 85 0.01 -7.10 22.14
C GLU A 85 0.99 -5.91 22.04
N GLY A 86 0.44 -4.73 22.34
CA GLY A 86 1.21 -3.59 22.84
C GLY A 86 1.38 -2.46 21.84
N GLU A 87 0.36 -1.61 21.73
CA GLU A 87 0.48 -0.22 21.24
C GLU A 87 0.94 -0.02 19.78
N GLY A 88 1.01 -1.09 18.98
CA GLY A 88 1.26 -1.01 17.54
C GLY A 88 0.02 -0.57 16.77
N GLN A 89 0.10 0.56 16.07
CA GLN A 89 -0.97 0.98 15.16
C GLN A 89 -1.15 -0.05 14.03
N LEU A 90 -2.39 -0.46 13.73
CA LEU A 90 -2.71 -1.38 12.64
C LEU A 90 -2.04 -0.90 11.34
N ARG A 91 -1.13 -1.73 10.78
CA ARG A 91 -0.40 -1.40 9.56
C ARG A 91 -0.76 -2.34 8.43
N GLN A 92 -0.56 -1.88 7.20
CA GLN A 92 -0.87 -2.62 5.99
C GLN A 92 0.43 -2.88 5.22
N GLU A 93 0.74 -4.15 5.02
CA GLU A 93 1.91 -4.62 4.27
C GLU A 93 1.48 -5.11 2.88
N ILE A 94 2.36 -4.94 1.89
CA ILE A 94 2.15 -5.51 0.56
C ILE A 94 2.39 -7.02 0.56
N THR A 95 1.41 -7.78 0.06
CA THR A 95 1.53 -9.24 -0.05
C THR A 95 2.48 -9.64 -1.19
N MET A 96 2.88 -10.90 -1.22
CA MET A 96 3.59 -11.46 -2.38
C MET A 96 2.77 -11.35 -3.67
N ALA A 97 1.45 -11.53 -3.61
CA ALA A 97 0.56 -11.33 -4.76
C ALA A 97 0.62 -9.89 -5.27
N GLY A 98 0.61 -8.90 -4.37
CA GLY A 98 0.81 -7.48 -4.71
C GLY A 98 2.13 -7.21 -5.43
N LYS A 99 3.23 -7.76 -4.92
CA LYS A 99 4.57 -7.61 -5.54
C LYS A 99 4.61 -8.22 -6.95
N ILE A 100 4.07 -9.43 -7.11
CA ILE A 100 4.02 -10.12 -8.42
C ILE A 100 3.11 -9.38 -9.41
N TRP A 101 1.98 -8.83 -8.94
CA TRP A 101 1.10 -8.04 -9.80
C TRP A 101 1.83 -6.80 -10.35
N LEU A 102 2.53 -6.04 -9.50
CA LEU A 102 3.32 -4.88 -9.93
C LEU A 102 4.45 -5.24 -10.90
N LEU A 103 5.08 -6.41 -10.71
CA LEU A 103 6.12 -6.89 -11.60
C LEU A 103 5.58 -7.18 -13.01
N LYS A 104 4.37 -7.73 -13.10
CA LYS A 104 3.70 -8.09 -14.36
C LYS A 104 3.06 -6.90 -15.09
N ASN A 105 2.70 -5.83 -14.37
CA ASN A 105 1.93 -4.69 -14.87
C ASN A 105 2.69 -3.35 -14.76
N LYS A 106 3.97 -3.33 -15.16
CA LYS A 106 4.88 -2.17 -15.01
C LYS A 106 4.43 -0.92 -15.77
#